data_AF-A0A6A5BJY0-F1
#
_entry.id   AF-A0A6A5BJY0-F1
#
_cell.length_a   1.000
_cell.length_b   1.000
_cell.length_c   1.000
_cell.angle_alpha   90.00
_cell.angle_beta   90.00
_cell.angle_gamma   90.00
#
_symmetry.space_group_name_H-M   'P 1'
#
loop_
_entity.id
_entity.type
_entity.pdbx_description
1 polymer ?
#
loop_
_entity_poly.entity_id
_entity_poly.type
_entity_poly.pdbx_seq_one_letter_code
_entity_poly.pdbx_strand_id
1 'polypeptide(L)'
;MIYVGNSETFTPAHKDVCGALGHNLMVYSDNGRTHAIWCIMKYEDLEQIRIFFQQNGAFLDDDNCFLPLHILSKAPFTVYLFEQKLGDLVLLPPSAPHQVLNMGGKASRKFGKNQVYRIKAVTYYSMLKYSEKSQSFTKLEDIGSTENERKRFSDDMLILLRIFDDILFEESIESDVFDDELHVTKLPETEKYMHSRYCDHCKCDIFNRCFHVAKTKLHQAYDLCINCVAKGRGSFFGDEMNLMEHISFSELRENFEQAKKSYLNVQQLMKNENITTMDDLEKTIWITRDPCKTTSITTIAWSNMYYSKHHKEFPEYLPCHQCDDSKPKYCTKTCTKCNTSYCNQCLWDRYTLTLCECNRLKNWTCPHCNDVCNCVKCLKKRDIDTLSYSTNILSRMDEIKDVLPFSVLDVSGNESTTRILDSICDLPPQPIQHLTEAKNATRILNSIAKNCPLVETNCAPKTKKRKIIIINKNPDQQQIKIIHNYYHHQKVSVCGNCQRSIATTISLNQTSRNFIALIAF
;
A
#
# COMPACT_ATOMS: atom_id res chain seq x y z
N MET A 1 13.71 -8.25 15.36
CA MET A 1 13.62 -7.29 16.46
C MET A 1 13.36 -8.03 17.77
N ILE A 2 14.01 -7.62 18.85
CA ILE A 2 13.70 -8.13 20.19
C ILE A 2 13.15 -6.95 20.97
N TYR A 3 11.97 -7.13 21.57
CA TYR A 3 11.37 -6.14 22.44
C TYR A 3 11.60 -6.57 23.88
N VAL A 4 12.26 -5.74 24.67
CA VAL A 4 12.36 -5.92 26.12
C VAL A 4 11.49 -4.84 26.74
N GLY A 5 10.31 -5.23 27.21
CA GLY A 5 9.34 -4.34 27.85
C GLY A 5 9.38 -4.51 29.37
N ASN A 6 9.20 -3.42 30.09
CA ASN A 6 8.89 -3.48 31.52
C ASN A 6 7.37 -3.31 31.68
N SER A 7 6.86 -3.49 32.90
CA SER A 7 5.46 -3.17 33.19
C SER A 7 5.16 -1.74 32.75
N GLU A 8 3.99 -1.55 32.15
CA GLU A 8 3.46 -0.28 31.67
C GLU A 8 4.20 0.32 30.45
N THR A 9 5.18 -0.37 29.86
CA THR A 9 5.69 0.02 28.55
C THR A 9 4.70 -0.39 27.45
N PHE A 10 4.61 0.40 26.39
CA PHE A 10 3.69 0.13 25.30
C PHE A 10 4.39 0.24 23.94
N THR A 11 3.79 -0.42 22.96
CA THR A 11 4.04 -0.20 21.53
C THR A 11 2.88 0.65 21.01
N PRO A 12 3.16 1.82 20.42
CA PRO A 12 2.16 2.67 19.78
C PRO A 12 1.30 1.92 18.76
N ALA A 13 0.15 2.50 18.43
CA ALA A 13 -0.70 1.99 17.37
C ALA A 13 0.02 2.12 16.03
N HIS A 14 0.03 1.03 15.27
CA HIS A 14 0.67 0.94 13.97
C HIS A 14 0.04 -0.19 13.13
N LYS A 15 0.47 -0.30 11.88
CA LYS A 15 0.29 -1.49 11.04
C LYS A 15 1.66 -2.05 10.69
N ASP A 16 1.74 -3.36 10.50
CA ASP A 16 2.97 -3.95 9.99
C ASP A 16 3.28 -3.42 8.58
N VAL A 17 4.56 -3.10 8.36
CA VAL A 17 5.07 -2.47 7.14
C VAL A 17 4.72 -3.33 5.91
N CYS A 18 4.30 -2.68 4.83
CA CYS A 18 3.89 -3.31 3.57
C CYS A 18 2.76 -4.36 3.72
N GLY A 19 1.92 -4.25 4.74
CA GLY A 19 0.82 -5.19 4.97
C GLY A 19 1.33 -6.59 5.33
N ALA A 20 2.51 -6.70 5.92
CA ALA A 20 3.07 -7.98 6.33
C ALA A 20 2.22 -8.68 7.39
N LEU A 21 2.40 -10.00 7.48
CA LEU A 21 1.91 -10.79 8.61
C LEU A 21 2.81 -10.54 9.84
N GLY A 22 2.20 -10.09 10.94
CA GLY A 22 2.91 -9.88 12.19
C GLY A 22 2.99 -11.18 13.01
N HIS A 23 4.19 -11.58 13.42
CA HIS A 23 4.39 -12.75 14.29
C HIS A 23 5.05 -12.31 15.60
N ASN A 24 4.41 -12.59 16.73
CA ASN A 24 4.94 -12.23 18.04
C ASN A 24 4.89 -13.39 19.03
N LEU A 25 6.06 -13.85 19.47
CA LEU A 25 6.19 -14.90 20.50
C LEU A 25 6.68 -14.29 21.82
N MET A 26 5.93 -14.55 22.89
CA MET A 26 6.36 -14.24 24.25
C MET A 26 7.35 -15.32 24.73
N VAL A 27 8.63 -14.97 24.80
CA VAL A 27 9.70 -15.95 25.07
C VAL A 27 10.25 -15.87 26.49
N TYR A 28 9.95 -14.80 27.23
CA TYR A 28 10.38 -14.63 28.62
C TYR A 28 9.39 -13.81 29.43
N SER A 29 9.17 -14.27 30.66
CA SER A 29 8.51 -13.54 31.74
C SER A 29 9.38 -13.65 32.99
N ASP A 30 9.69 -12.52 33.63
CA ASP A 30 10.40 -12.49 34.91
C ASP A 30 9.58 -13.08 36.07
N ASN A 31 8.26 -13.11 35.95
CA ASN A 31 7.35 -13.66 36.92
C ASN A 31 6.06 -14.17 36.25
N GLY A 32 5.27 -14.98 36.98
CA GLY A 32 4.01 -15.55 36.46
C GLY A 32 2.85 -14.54 36.24
N ARG A 33 3.07 -13.24 36.48
CA ARG A 33 2.10 -12.16 36.27
C ARG A 33 2.40 -11.33 35.04
N THR A 34 3.57 -11.49 34.43
CA THR A 34 3.96 -10.75 33.23
C THR A 34 3.17 -11.23 32.02
N HIS A 35 2.47 -10.29 31.39
CA HIS A 35 1.62 -10.53 30.23
C HIS A 35 1.55 -9.27 29.36
N ALA A 36 0.95 -9.43 28.20
CA ALA A 36 0.78 -8.35 27.25
C ALA A 36 -0.66 -8.26 26.75
N ILE A 37 -1.17 -7.04 26.68
CA ILE A 37 -2.50 -6.77 26.15
C ILE A 37 -2.35 -6.23 24.75
N TRP A 38 -2.84 -7.00 23.79
CA TRP A 38 -2.96 -6.61 22.39
C TRP A 38 -4.31 -5.96 22.17
N CYS A 39 -4.32 -4.79 21.55
CA CYS A 39 -5.53 -4.16 21.03
C CYS A 39 -5.42 -4.19 19.52
N ILE A 40 -6.24 -5.01 18.87
CA ILE A 40 -6.18 -5.27 17.42
C ILE A 40 -7.48 -4.78 16.81
N MET A 41 -7.39 -4.15 15.65
CA MET A 41 -8.50 -3.62 14.90
C MET A 41 -8.52 -4.22 13.50
N LYS A 42 -9.68 -4.15 12.84
CA LYS A 42 -9.89 -4.70 11.50
C LYS A 42 -9.39 -3.75 10.42
N TYR A 43 -8.76 -4.30 9.39
CA TYR A 43 -8.34 -3.52 8.23
C TYR A 43 -9.55 -2.92 7.49
N GLU A 44 -10.68 -3.63 7.48
CA GLU A 44 -11.92 -3.15 6.84
C GLU A 44 -12.46 -1.86 7.47
N ASP A 45 -12.12 -1.60 8.73
CA ASP A 45 -12.53 -0.38 9.46
C ASP A 45 -11.46 0.73 9.38
N LEU A 46 -10.40 0.59 8.56
CA LEU A 46 -9.20 1.45 8.58
C LEU A 46 -9.50 2.95 8.49
N GLU A 47 -10.47 3.36 7.67
CA GLU A 47 -10.83 4.77 7.54
C GLU A 47 -11.46 5.32 8.82
N GLN A 48 -12.41 4.59 9.42
CA GLN A 48 -13.00 4.97 10.71
C GLN A 48 -11.95 4.99 11.83
N ILE A 49 -10.98 4.06 11.78
CA ILE A 49 -9.86 4.00 12.72
C ILE A 49 -9.00 5.26 12.57
N ARG A 50 -8.59 5.63 11.35
CA ARG A 50 -7.79 6.84 11.11
C ARG A 50 -8.48 8.10 11.63
N ILE A 51 -9.76 8.28 11.30
CA ILE A 51 -10.57 9.41 11.77
C ILE A 51 -10.62 9.45 13.29
N PHE A 52 -10.88 8.30 13.93
CA PHE A 52 -10.95 8.22 15.39
C PHE A 52 -9.62 8.55 16.06
N PHE A 53 -8.50 8.04 15.54
CA PHE A 53 -7.17 8.39 16.05
C PHE A 53 -6.91 9.89 15.92
N GLN A 54 -7.23 10.48 14.76
CA GLN A 54 -7.04 11.91 14.51
C GLN A 54 -7.87 12.78 15.44
N GLN A 55 -9.15 12.43 15.67
CA GLN A 55 -10.04 13.10 16.63
C GLN A 55 -9.51 13.04 18.07
N ASN A 56 -8.69 12.03 18.38
CA ASN A 56 -8.04 11.88 19.68
C ASN A 56 -6.58 12.36 19.66
N GLY A 57 -6.18 13.18 18.68
CA GLY A 57 -4.88 13.86 18.64
C GLY A 57 -3.71 13.00 18.11
N ALA A 58 -4.01 11.98 17.31
CA ALA A 58 -3.04 10.96 16.89
C ALA A 58 -3.15 10.58 15.41
N PHE A 59 -2.04 10.16 14.80
CA PHE A 59 -2.05 9.56 13.45
C PHE A 59 -1.63 8.10 13.54
N LEU A 60 -2.48 7.21 13.02
CA LEU A 60 -2.25 5.76 13.09
C LEU A 60 -0.95 5.33 12.39
N ASP A 61 -0.58 6.02 11.31
CA ASP A 61 0.52 5.63 10.43
C ASP A 61 1.89 6.25 10.83
N ASP A 62 1.92 7.03 11.92
CA ASP A 62 3.13 7.76 12.37
C ASP A 62 3.87 7.04 13.53
N ASP A 63 3.38 5.88 13.97
CA ASP A 63 3.88 5.11 15.12
C ASP A 63 4.08 5.96 16.40
N ASN A 64 3.34 7.06 16.54
CA ASN A 64 3.61 8.10 17.54
C ASN A 64 2.64 8.11 18.72
N CYS A 65 1.57 7.31 18.69
CA CYS A 65 0.51 7.39 19.68
C CYS A 65 -0.01 6.03 20.14
N PHE A 66 -0.31 5.94 21.44
CA PHE A 66 -1.04 4.85 22.06
C PHE A 66 -2.35 5.40 22.64
N LEU A 67 -3.50 4.87 22.22
CA LEU A 67 -4.78 5.30 22.79
C LEU A 67 -5.13 4.43 24.01
N PRO A 68 -5.40 5.01 25.19
CA PRO A 68 -5.81 4.24 26.35
C PRO A 68 -7.08 3.41 26.09
N LEU A 69 -7.19 2.26 26.75
CA LEU A 69 -8.34 1.36 26.59
C LEU A 69 -9.69 2.04 26.84
N HIS A 70 -9.75 3.00 27.78
CA HIS A 70 -10.98 3.74 28.06
C HIS A 70 -11.38 4.67 26.90
N ILE A 71 -10.42 5.14 26.11
CA ILE A 71 -10.67 5.89 24.86
C ILE A 71 -11.08 4.91 23.77
N LEU A 72 -10.33 3.83 23.55
CA LEU A 72 -10.66 2.79 22.57
C LEU A 72 -12.05 2.18 22.80
N SER A 73 -12.52 2.10 24.06
CA SER A 73 -13.87 1.62 24.38
C SER A 73 -15.00 2.49 23.82
N LYS A 74 -14.69 3.74 23.47
CA LYS A 74 -15.62 4.70 22.86
C LYS A 74 -15.59 4.66 21.33
N ALA A 75 -14.71 3.86 20.73
CA ALA A 75 -14.55 3.78 19.28
C ALA A 75 -15.85 3.35 18.58
N PRO A 76 -16.10 3.85 17.35
CA PRO A 76 -17.24 3.45 16.53
C PRO A 76 -17.06 2.07 15.86
N PHE A 77 -15.87 1.47 15.94
CA PHE A 77 -15.48 0.17 15.37
C PHE A 77 -15.16 -0.85 16.48
N THR A 78 -14.92 -2.10 16.06
CA THR A 78 -14.63 -3.19 17.01
C THR A 78 -13.14 -3.22 17.36
N VAL A 79 -12.82 -3.23 18.66
CA VAL A 79 -11.46 -3.47 19.17
C VAL A 79 -11.38 -4.86 19.80
N TYR A 80 -10.45 -5.67 19.30
CA TYR A 80 -10.17 -7.01 19.79
C TYR A 80 -9.06 -6.96 20.83
N LEU A 81 -9.34 -7.46 22.04
CA LEU A 81 -8.35 -7.55 23.12
C LEU A 81 -7.86 -8.98 23.25
N PHE A 82 -6.54 -9.17 23.25
CA PHE A 82 -5.92 -10.47 23.51
C PHE A 82 -4.85 -10.34 24.59
N GLU A 83 -4.94 -11.19 25.62
CA GLU A 83 -3.94 -11.29 26.68
C GLU A 83 -2.92 -12.37 26.31
N GLN A 84 -1.72 -11.94 25.90
CA GLN A 84 -0.60 -12.81 25.56
C GLN A 84 0.26 -13.10 26.79
N LYS A 85 0.46 -14.38 27.11
CA LYS A 85 1.30 -14.91 28.20
C LYS A 85 2.54 -15.63 27.68
N LEU A 86 3.42 -16.05 28.58
CA LEU A 86 4.63 -16.82 28.24
C LEU A 86 4.28 -18.04 27.39
N GLY A 87 4.96 -18.20 26.25
CA GLY A 87 4.74 -19.28 25.31
C GLY A 87 3.69 -18.98 24.23
N ASP A 88 2.90 -17.91 24.37
CA ASP A 88 1.87 -17.56 23.40
C ASP A 88 2.47 -16.93 22.14
N LEU A 89 2.13 -17.50 20.98
CA LEU A 89 2.35 -16.91 19.65
C LEU A 89 1.10 -16.14 19.21
N VAL A 90 1.26 -14.85 18.90
CA VAL A 90 0.25 -14.00 18.27
C VAL A 90 0.57 -13.85 16.79
N LEU A 91 -0.43 -14.08 15.95
CA LEU A 91 -0.36 -13.87 14.50
C LEU A 91 -1.33 -12.76 14.11
N LEU A 92 -0.82 -11.71 13.45
CA LEU A 92 -1.56 -10.55 13.02
C LEU A 92 -1.84 -10.63 11.52
N PRO A 93 -3.09 -10.41 11.09
CA PRO A 93 -3.43 -10.34 9.68
C PRO A 93 -2.74 -9.16 8.96
N PRO A 94 -2.60 -9.23 7.63
CA PRO A 94 -2.07 -8.15 6.81
C PRO A 94 -2.76 -6.83 7.13
N SER A 95 -1.96 -5.77 7.35
CA SER A 95 -2.45 -4.41 7.55
C SER A 95 -3.41 -4.20 8.72
N ALA A 96 -3.54 -5.16 9.64
CA ALA A 96 -4.39 -5.03 10.83
C ALA A 96 -3.79 -3.98 11.79
N PRO A 97 -4.48 -2.86 12.05
CA PRO A 97 -3.98 -1.86 13.00
C PRO A 97 -3.95 -2.44 14.41
N HIS A 98 -2.87 -2.22 15.15
CA HIS A 98 -2.73 -2.75 16.50
C HIS A 98 -1.82 -1.92 17.40
N GLN A 99 -2.08 -1.97 18.70
CA GLN A 99 -1.23 -1.42 19.76
C GLN A 99 -1.06 -2.44 20.88
N VAL A 100 0.01 -2.32 21.65
CA VAL A 100 0.38 -3.34 22.63
C VAL A 100 0.79 -2.71 23.95
N LEU A 101 0.26 -3.22 25.06
CA LEU A 101 0.63 -2.81 26.42
C LEU A 101 1.27 -3.97 27.18
N ASN A 102 2.45 -3.75 27.77
CA ASN A 102 3.12 -4.72 28.66
C ASN A 102 2.66 -4.49 30.11
N MET A 103 2.40 -5.57 30.85
CA MET A 103 1.94 -5.51 32.23
C MET A 103 2.62 -6.59 33.08
N GLY A 104 2.77 -6.34 34.39
CA GLY A 104 3.08 -7.39 35.37
C GLY A 104 4.55 -7.68 35.62
N GLY A 105 5.49 -7.08 34.87
CA GLY A 105 6.94 -7.23 35.09
C GLY A 105 7.77 -7.03 33.82
N LYS A 106 9.01 -7.50 33.81
CA LYS A 106 9.88 -7.51 32.62
C LYS A 106 9.48 -8.64 31.67
N ALA A 107 9.01 -8.27 30.49
CA ALA A 107 8.73 -9.17 29.37
C ALA A 107 9.83 -9.06 28.32
N SER A 108 10.22 -10.18 27.72
CA SER A 108 10.96 -10.13 26.45
C SER A 108 10.21 -10.87 25.35
N ARG A 109 10.05 -10.20 24.22
CA ARG A 109 9.34 -10.68 23.03
C ARG A 109 10.30 -10.74 21.87
N LYS A 110 10.16 -11.79 21.05
CA LYS A 110 10.90 -11.91 19.80
C LYS A 110 9.97 -11.63 18.64
N PHE A 111 10.41 -10.73 17.77
CA PHE A 111 9.89 -10.49 16.44
C PHE A 111 10.99 -10.83 15.42
N GLY A 112 10.68 -11.58 14.37
CA GLY A 112 11.53 -11.65 13.17
C GLY A 112 10.77 -10.91 12.09
N LYS A 113 11.30 -9.97 11.29
CA LYS A 113 12.64 -9.64 10.79
C LYS A 113 12.50 -8.18 10.28
N ASN A 114 13.56 -7.38 10.14
CA ASN A 114 13.42 -6.16 9.34
C ASN A 114 13.15 -6.61 7.90
N GLN A 115 11.93 -6.39 7.41
CA GLN A 115 11.57 -6.72 6.03
C GLN A 115 11.25 -5.41 5.34
N VAL A 116 12.23 -4.91 4.57
CA VAL A 116 11.93 -4.01 3.47
C VAL A 116 11.31 -4.90 2.40
N TYR A 117 10.01 -4.82 2.20
CA TYR A 117 9.36 -5.56 1.14
C TYR A 117 9.53 -4.76 -0.14
N ARG A 118 10.44 -5.20 -0.99
CA ARG A 118 10.59 -4.70 -2.36
C ARG A 118 9.41 -5.20 -3.18
N ILE A 119 8.22 -4.66 -2.95
CA ILE A 119 6.93 -5.25 -3.37
C ILE A 119 6.95 -5.57 -4.86
N LYS A 120 7.40 -4.65 -5.72
CA LYS A 120 7.50 -4.87 -7.16
C LYS A 120 8.40 -6.07 -7.53
N ALA A 121 9.57 -6.18 -6.89
CA ALA A 121 10.48 -7.31 -7.09
C ALA A 121 9.88 -8.62 -6.57
N VAL A 122 9.24 -8.59 -5.39
CA VAL A 122 8.55 -9.75 -4.83
C VAL A 122 7.43 -10.23 -5.77
N THR A 123 6.64 -9.32 -6.33
CA THR A 123 5.61 -9.65 -7.33
C THR A 123 6.24 -10.31 -8.55
N TYR A 124 7.28 -9.70 -9.14
CA TYR A 124 7.95 -10.23 -10.33
C TYR A 124 8.48 -11.64 -10.13
N TYR A 125 9.27 -11.87 -9.07
CA TYR A 125 9.84 -13.21 -8.83
C TYR A 125 8.81 -14.23 -8.35
N SER A 126 7.75 -13.78 -7.65
CA SER A 126 6.64 -14.68 -7.33
C SER A 126 5.94 -15.12 -8.60
N MET A 127 5.65 -14.21 -9.53
CA MET A 127 5.07 -14.53 -10.83
C MET A 127 5.96 -15.53 -11.60
N LEU A 128 7.27 -15.29 -11.69
CA LEU A 128 8.20 -16.22 -12.32
C LEU A 128 8.15 -17.61 -11.68
N LYS A 129 8.20 -17.69 -10.35
CA LYS A 129 8.18 -18.97 -9.62
C LYS A 129 6.86 -19.72 -9.80
N TYR A 130 5.74 -19.01 -9.80
CA TYR A 130 4.44 -19.61 -10.07
C TYR A 130 4.35 -20.12 -11.52
N SER A 131 4.84 -19.33 -12.48
CA SER A 131 4.93 -19.74 -13.89
C SER A 131 5.78 -21.00 -14.05
N GLU A 132 7.02 -21.01 -13.54
CA GLU A 132 7.92 -22.15 -13.57
C GLU A 132 7.28 -23.41 -12.95
N LYS A 133 6.70 -23.27 -11.75
CA LYS A 133 6.02 -24.39 -11.09
C LYS A 133 4.89 -24.95 -11.97
N SER A 134 4.08 -24.08 -12.57
CA SER A 134 2.93 -24.49 -13.39
C SER A 134 3.30 -25.13 -14.73
N GLN A 135 4.51 -24.89 -15.25
CA GLN A 135 4.97 -25.53 -16.48
C GLN A 135 5.16 -27.05 -16.33
N SER A 136 5.39 -27.52 -15.10
CA SER A 136 5.50 -28.95 -14.81
C SER A 136 4.15 -29.67 -14.70
N PHE A 137 3.03 -28.95 -14.70
CA PHE A 137 1.71 -29.52 -14.47
C PHE A 137 1.15 -30.17 -15.73
N THR A 138 0.78 -31.44 -15.59
CA THR A 138 0.20 -32.25 -16.67
C THR A 138 -1.22 -32.73 -16.35
N LYS A 139 -1.59 -32.71 -15.07
CA LYS A 139 -2.89 -33.14 -14.55
C LYS A 139 -3.35 -32.25 -13.40
N LEU A 140 -4.64 -32.35 -13.08
CA LEU A 140 -5.31 -31.49 -12.10
C LEU A 140 -4.69 -31.61 -10.69
N GLU A 141 -4.21 -32.80 -10.32
CA GLU A 141 -3.60 -33.08 -9.02
C GLU A 141 -2.24 -32.41 -8.82
N ASP A 142 -1.55 -32.06 -9.91
CA ASP A 142 -0.25 -31.38 -9.83
C ASP A 142 -0.41 -29.93 -9.31
N ILE A 143 -1.56 -29.32 -9.56
CA ILE A 143 -1.91 -27.97 -9.09
C ILE A 143 -2.19 -27.99 -7.58
N GLY A 144 -2.96 -28.98 -7.12
CA GLY A 144 -3.37 -29.12 -5.72
C GLY A 144 -4.27 -30.33 -5.50
N SER A 145 -4.13 -30.96 -4.33
CA SER A 145 -4.86 -32.18 -3.98
C SER A 145 -6.36 -31.91 -3.75
N THR A 146 -6.69 -30.72 -3.25
CA THR A 146 -8.08 -30.29 -3.00
C THR A 146 -8.51 -29.18 -3.96
N GLU A 147 -9.82 -29.03 -4.16
CA GLU A 147 -10.38 -27.95 -4.98
C GLU A 147 -9.97 -26.56 -4.46
N ASN A 148 -9.98 -26.38 -3.14
CA ASN A 148 -9.57 -25.13 -2.51
C ASN A 148 -8.09 -24.80 -2.77
N GLU A 149 -7.20 -25.79 -2.74
CA GLU A 149 -5.78 -25.57 -3.05
C GLU A 149 -5.59 -25.16 -4.52
N ARG A 150 -6.33 -25.81 -5.44
CA ARG A 150 -6.27 -25.48 -6.87
C ARG A 150 -6.80 -24.09 -7.17
N LYS A 151 -7.95 -23.76 -6.60
CA LYS A 151 -8.54 -22.43 -6.70
C LYS A 151 -7.59 -21.37 -6.13
N ARG A 152 -7.02 -21.59 -4.95
CA ARG A 152 -6.04 -20.68 -4.35
C ARG A 152 -4.83 -20.47 -5.25
N PHE A 153 -4.26 -21.54 -5.82
CA PHE A 153 -3.12 -21.41 -6.74
C PHE A 153 -3.47 -20.57 -7.98
N SER A 154 -4.64 -20.81 -8.57
CA SER A 154 -5.16 -20.04 -9.69
C SER A 154 -5.37 -18.57 -9.31
N ASP A 155 -6.05 -18.30 -8.20
CA ASP A 155 -6.33 -16.95 -7.71
C ASP A 155 -5.02 -16.19 -7.41
N ASP A 156 -4.05 -16.84 -6.76
CA ASP A 156 -2.74 -16.26 -6.46
C ASP A 156 -1.98 -15.90 -7.75
N MET A 157 -1.97 -16.79 -8.78
CA MET A 157 -1.39 -16.46 -10.09
C MET A 157 -2.08 -15.27 -10.76
N LEU A 158 -3.41 -15.24 -10.74
CA LEU A 158 -4.17 -14.16 -11.38
C LEU A 158 -3.88 -12.81 -10.72
N ILE A 159 -3.78 -12.78 -9.38
CA ILE A 159 -3.40 -11.58 -8.64
C ILE A 159 -2.00 -11.12 -9.05
N LEU A 160 -1.04 -12.05 -9.15
CA LEU A 160 0.33 -11.73 -9.58
C LEU A 160 0.36 -11.16 -11.01
N LEU A 161 -0.40 -11.74 -11.94
CA LEU A 161 -0.49 -11.24 -13.32
C LEU A 161 -1.09 -9.84 -13.38
N ARG A 162 -2.16 -9.56 -12.61
CA ARG A 162 -2.77 -8.23 -12.51
C ARG A 162 -1.81 -7.18 -11.98
N ILE A 163 -1.15 -7.46 -10.86
CA ILE A 163 -0.20 -6.52 -10.25
C ILE A 163 1.02 -6.32 -11.16
N PHE A 164 1.50 -7.39 -11.81
CA PHE A 164 2.67 -7.27 -12.67
C PHE A 164 2.36 -6.56 -13.99
N ASP A 165 1.17 -6.71 -14.58
CA ASP A 165 0.71 -5.86 -15.68
C ASP A 165 0.83 -4.39 -15.28
N ASP A 166 0.34 -4.04 -14.09
CA ASP A 166 0.42 -2.68 -13.56
C ASP A 166 1.86 -2.17 -13.50
N ILE A 167 2.75 -2.97 -12.92
CA ILE A 167 4.18 -2.67 -12.85
C ILE A 167 4.77 -2.50 -14.26
N LEU A 168 4.49 -3.41 -15.18
CA LEU A 168 5.10 -3.46 -16.51
C LEU A 168 4.81 -2.21 -17.33
N PHE A 169 3.56 -1.75 -17.36
CA PHE A 169 3.25 -0.45 -17.99
C PHE A 169 3.87 0.72 -17.23
N GLU A 170 3.93 0.71 -15.89
CA GLU A 170 4.59 1.83 -15.20
C GLU A 170 6.06 1.95 -15.59
N GLU A 171 6.71 0.85 -15.98
CA GLU A 171 8.08 0.81 -16.51
C GLU A 171 8.15 1.07 -18.03
N SER A 172 7.03 1.11 -18.77
CA SER A 172 7.01 1.31 -20.23
C SER A 172 7.25 2.76 -20.63
N ILE A 173 7.79 2.97 -21.84
CA ILE A 173 7.99 4.31 -22.42
C ILE A 173 7.31 4.35 -23.79
N GLU A 174 6.33 5.23 -23.93
CA GLU A 174 5.60 5.49 -25.18
C GLU A 174 6.09 6.83 -25.77
N SER A 175 7.05 6.76 -26.70
CA SER A 175 7.63 7.96 -27.33
C SER A 175 8.28 7.63 -28.68
N ASP A 176 7.97 8.40 -29.72
CA ASP A 176 8.51 8.20 -31.08
C ASP A 176 10.03 8.41 -31.17
N VAL A 177 10.59 9.17 -30.24
CA VAL A 177 12.04 9.44 -30.14
C VAL A 177 12.75 8.55 -29.13
N PHE A 178 12.07 7.53 -28.61
CA PHE A 178 12.64 6.60 -27.64
C PHE A 178 12.92 5.24 -28.27
N ASP A 179 14.07 4.69 -27.92
CA ASP A 179 14.53 3.36 -28.32
C ASP A 179 15.32 2.78 -27.15
N ASP A 180 14.96 1.57 -26.71
CA ASP A 180 15.57 0.93 -25.55
C ASP A 180 17.08 0.66 -25.76
N GLU A 181 17.49 0.23 -26.95
CA GLU A 181 18.89 -0.12 -27.25
C GLU A 181 19.78 1.12 -27.31
N LEU A 182 19.23 2.25 -27.76
CA LEU A 182 19.97 3.50 -27.89
C LEU A 182 20.01 4.32 -26.59
N HIS A 183 18.95 4.26 -25.78
CA HIS A 183 18.76 5.22 -24.68
C HIS A 183 18.85 4.63 -23.28
N VAL A 184 18.84 3.29 -23.15
CA VAL A 184 18.86 2.63 -21.84
C VAL A 184 20.17 1.88 -21.66
N THR A 185 20.76 2.05 -20.49
CA THR A 185 22.00 1.34 -20.11
C THR A 185 21.76 0.45 -18.89
N LYS A 186 22.54 -0.64 -18.78
CA LYS A 186 22.45 -1.53 -17.62
C LYS A 186 23.06 -0.89 -16.39
N LEU A 187 22.35 -0.98 -15.27
CA LEU A 187 22.87 -0.57 -13.97
C LEU A 187 24.15 -1.35 -13.64
N PRO A 188 25.14 -0.72 -12.97
CA PRO A 188 26.45 -1.31 -12.72
C PRO A 188 26.46 -2.43 -11.67
N GLU A 189 25.34 -2.73 -10.99
CA GLU A 189 25.31 -3.78 -9.98
C GLU A 189 25.40 -5.19 -10.58
N THR A 190 26.03 -6.09 -9.83
CA THR A 190 25.97 -7.52 -10.10
C THR A 190 24.63 -8.10 -9.63
N GLU A 191 24.25 -9.27 -10.16
CA GLU A 191 23.04 -10.02 -9.78
C GLU A 191 22.88 -10.18 -8.25
N LYS A 192 24.00 -10.26 -7.52
CA LYS A 192 24.01 -10.38 -6.05
C LYS A 192 23.33 -9.20 -5.34
N TYR A 193 23.34 -8.01 -5.93
CA TYR A 193 22.80 -6.78 -5.35
C TYR A 193 21.55 -6.27 -6.08
N MET A 194 20.96 -7.12 -6.92
CA MET A 194 19.72 -6.87 -7.65
C MET A 194 18.61 -6.33 -6.73
N HIS A 195 17.96 -5.26 -7.19
CA HIS A 195 16.91 -4.51 -6.47
C HIS A 195 17.31 -3.90 -5.13
N SER A 196 18.61 -3.73 -4.82
CA SER A 196 19.04 -3.09 -3.55
C SER A 196 19.05 -1.58 -3.55
N ARG A 197 18.77 -0.96 -4.71
CA ARG A 197 18.78 0.49 -4.89
C ARG A 197 17.54 1.14 -4.31
N TYR A 198 17.76 2.33 -3.76
CA TYR A 198 16.72 3.26 -3.36
C TYR A 198 17.03 4.62 -3.98
N CYS A 199 16.00 5.40 -4.22
CA CYS A 199 16.16 6.76 -4.71
C CYS A 199 16.78 7.64 -3.62
N ASP A 200 17.79 8.42 -3.97
CA ASP A 200 18.49 9.29 -3.04
C ASP A 200 17.62 10.46 -2.54
N HIS A 201 16.55 10.80 -3.26
CA HIS A 201 15.60 11.84 -2.85
C HIS A 201 14.47 11.33 -1.95
N CYS A 202 13.62 10.43 -2.45
CA CYS A 202 12.43 9.93 -1.70
C CYS A 202 12.76 8.77 -0.75
N LYS A 203 13.94 8.15 -0.86
CA LYS A 203 14.32 6.89 -0.20
C LYS A 203 13.44 5.69 -0.53
N CYS A 204 12.62 5.80 -1.58
CA CYS A 204 11.77 4.73 -2.07
C CYS A 204 12.56 3.72 -2.90
N ASP A 205 12.21 2.43 -2.77
CA ASP A 205 12.86 1.32 -3.48
C ASP A 205 12.76 1.49 -5.00
N ILE A 206 13.86 1.19 -5.70
CA ILE A 206 13.91 1.15 -7.15
C ILE A 206 13.80 -0.31 -7.58
N PHE A 207 12.74 -0.62 -8.33
CA PHE A 207 12.53 -1.95 -8.88
C PHE A 207 13.44 -2.22 -10.07
N ASN A 208 13.19 -1.55 -11.21
CA ASN A 208 13.92 -1.80 -12.43
C ASN A 208 14.59 -0.54 -12.98
N ARG A 209 13.78 0.42 -13.46
CA ARG A 209 14.31 1.63 -14.10
C ARG A 209 14.55 2.76 -13.10
N CYS A 210 15.64 3.48 -13.31
CA CYS A 210 15.94 4.74 -12.62
C CYS A 210 16.78 5.66 -13.48
N PHE A 211 16.84 6.92 -13.06
CA PHE A 211 17.79 7.88 -13.59
C PHE A 211 19.01 7.94 -12.68
N HIS A 212 20.18 7.64 -13.23
CA HIS A 212 21.42 7.50 -12.50
C HIS A 212 22.44 8.53 -12.95
N VAL A 213 23.16 9.09 -11.97
CA VAL A 213 24.40 9.85 -12.18
C VAL A 213 25.55 9.03 -11.62
N ALA A 214 26.53 8.76 -12.48
CA ALA A 214 27.73 8.03 -12.09
C ALA A 214 28.54 8.82 -11.06
N LYS A 215 29.25 8.09 -10.19
CA LYS A 215 30.17 8.71 -9.24
C LYS A 215 31.27 9.45 -9.98
N THR A 216 31.46 10.72 -9.67
CA THR A 216 32.57 11.53 -10.17
C THR A 216 33.60 11.76 -9.05
N LYS A 217 34.70 12.46 -9.36
CA LYS A 217 35.66 12.90 -8.33
C LYS A 217 35.04 13.94 -7.37
N LEU A 218 33.97 14.62 -7.79
CA LEU A 218 33.33 15.72 -7.07
C LEU A 218 32.02 15.31 -6.40
N HIS A 219 31.33 14.29 -6.93
CA HIS A 219 30.00 13.88 -6.47
C HIS A 219 29.90 12.37 -6.27
N GLN A 220 29.17 11.96 -5.23
CA GLN A 220 28.76 10.56 -5.08
C GLN A 220 27.80 10.18 -6.21
N ALA A 221 27.70 8.87 -6.48
CA ALA A 221 26.65 8.37 -7.35
C ALA A 221 25.28 8.80 -6.79
N TYR A 222 24.35 9.10 -7.69
CA TYR A 222 23.05 9.64 -7.31
C TYR A 222 21.93 9.02 -8.15
N ASP A 223 20.95 8.44 -7.49
CA ASP A 223 19.82 7.74 -8.10
C ASP A 223 18.52 8.46 -7.85
N LEU A 224 17.76 8.70 -8.92
CA LEU A 224 16.39 9.15 -8.84
C LEU A 224 15.45 8.07 -9.36
N CYS A 225 14.44 7.73 -8.56
CA CYS A 225 13.34 6.92 -9.04
C CYS A 225 12.57 7.69 -10.12
N ILE A 226 11.92 6.93 -11.01
CA ILE A 226 11.12 7.47 -12.10
C ILE A 226 10.09 8.51 -11.62
N ASN A 227 9.41 8.26 -10.49
CA ASN A 227 8.40 9.20 -9.98
C ASN A 227 9.00 10.55 -9.57
N CYS A 228 10.21 10.58 -8.99
CA CYS A 228 10.86 11.84 -8.67
C CYS A 228 11.18 12.64 -9.95
N VAL A 229 11.64 11.95 -10.99
CA VAL A 229 11.98 12.57 -12.28
C VAL A 229 10.73 13.06 -13.02
N ALA A 230 9.64 12.28 -13.01
CA ALA A 230 8.35 12.70 -13.55
C ALA A 230 7.79 13.95 -12.86
N LYS A 231 8.12 14.16 -11.58
CA LYS A 231 7.80 15.37 -10.81
C LYS A 231 8.80 16.53 -11.01
N GLY A 232 9.74 16.39 -11.94
CA GLY A 232 10.70 17.44 -12.32
C GLY A 232 12.00 17.46 -11.51
N ARG A 233 12.29 16.42 -10.71
CA ARG A 233 13.63 16.26 -10.12
C ARG A 233 14.61 15.78 -11.19
N GLY A 234 15.89 16.10 -11.03
CA GLY A 234 16.95 15.62 -11.93
C GLY A 234 17.47 16.67 -12.92
N SER A 235 16.70 17.74 -13.18
CA SER A 235 17.08 18.81 -14.12
C SER A 235 18.42 19.48 -13.79
N PHE A 236 18.76 19.60 -12.50
CA PHE A 236 20.06 20.11 -12.04
C PHE A 236 21.26 19.30 -12.56
N PHE A 237 21.11 17.99 -12.76
CA PHE A 237 22.19 17.13 -13.24
C PHE A 237 22.36 17.16 -14.77
N GLY A 238 21.43 17.81 -15.49
CA GLY A 238 21.49 17.97 -16.94
C GLY A 238 21.80 16.67 -17.66
N ASP A 239 22.85 16.70 -18.49
CA ASP A 239 23.25 15.58 -19.35
C ASP A 239 23.85 14.39 -18.58
N GLU A 240 24.33 14.58 -17.35
CA GLU A 240 24.99 13.53 -16.55
C GLU A 240 24.03 12.44 -16.08
N MET A 241 22.73 12.74 -16.04
CA MET A 241 21.70 11.84 -15.54
C MET A 241 21.10 10.99 -16.66
N ASN A 242 21.32 9.68 -16.59
CA ASN A 242 20.99 8.73 -17.66
C ASN A 242 19.93 7.73 -17.21
N LEU A 243 19.03 7.36 -18.13
CA LEU A 243 18.06 6.30 -17.89
C LEU A 243 18.79 4.96 -17.90
N MET A 244 18.60 4.20 -16.82
CA MET A 244 19.22 2.90 -16.63
C MET A 244 18.19 1.89 -16.16
N GLU A 245 18.48 0.61 -16.39
CA GLU A 245 17.63 -0.50 -15.98
C GLU A 245 18.44 -1.68 -15.44
N HIS A 246 17.78 -2.54 -14.66
CA HIS A 246 18.39 -3.74 -14.11
C HIS A 246 18.11 -4.94 -15.03
N ILE A 247 16.83 -5.26 -15.22
CA ILE A 247 16.28 -6.26 -16.14
C ILE A 247 15.86 -5.53 -17.40
N SER A 248 16.15 -6.09 -18.59
CA SER A 248 15.73 -5.40 -19.80
C SER A 248 14.22 -5.39 -19.91
N PHE A 249 13.67 -4.31 -20.46
CA PHE A 249 12.22 -4.24 -20.63
C PHE A 249 11.70 -5.29 -21.62
N SER A 250 12.52 -5.72 -22.58
CA SER A 250 12.23 -6.90 -23.42
C SER A 250 12.10 -8.18 -22.58
N GLU A 251 13.06 -8.45 -21.70
CA GLU A 251 13.05 -9.62 -20.82
C GLU A 251 11.85 -9.61 -19.86
N LEU A 252 11.50 -8.45 -19.28
CA LEU A 252 10.30 -8.32 -18.45
C LEU A 252 9.02 -8.68 -19.23
N ARG A 253 8.91 -8.23 -20.49
CA ARG A 253 7.77 -8.54 -21.37
C ARG A 253 7.71 -10.03 -21.70
N GLU A 254 8.84 -10.62 -22.10
CA GLU A 254 8.93 -12.05 -22.44
C GLU A 254 8.53 -12.93 -21.24
N ASN A 255 9.03 -12.60 -20.06
CA ASN A 255 8.70 -13.29 -18.82
C ASN A 255 7.22 -13.16 -18.45
N PHE A 256 6.61 -11.99 -18.70
CA PHE A 256 5.17 -11.80 -18.50
C PHE A 256 4.33 -12.63 -19.48
N GLU A 257 4.70 -12.64 -20.77
CA GLU A 257 4.04 -13.46 -21.79
C GLU A 257 4.12 -14.95 -21.45
N GLN A 258 5.26 -15.42 -20.97
CA GLN A 258 5.42 -16.80 -20.52
C GLN A 258 4.55 -17.11 -19.29
N ALA A 259 4.44 -16.17 -18.35
CA ALA A 259 3.56 -16.32 -17.19
C ALA A 259 2.07 -16.39 -17.60
N LYS A 260 1.63 -15.55 -18.55
CA LYS A 260 0.27 -15.60 -19.12
C LYS A 260 -0.02 -16.96 -19.77
N LYS A 261 0.90 -17.47 -20.60
CA LYS A 261 0.78 -18.81 -21.22
C LYS A 261 0.69 -19.91 -20.17
N SER A 262 1.49 -19.82 -19.11
CA SER A 262 1.50 -20.80 -18.02
C SER A 262 0.17 -20.80 -17.25
N TYR A 263 -0.42 -19.63 -17.02
CA TYR A 263 -1.74 -19.49 -16.40
C TYR A 263 -2.86 -20.09 -17.28
N LEU A 264 -2.83 -19.89 -18.59
CA LEU A 264 -3.80 -20.50 -19.51
C LEU A 264 -3.76 -22.04 -19.44
N ASN A 265 -2.58 -22.64 -19.35
CA ASN A 265 -2.45 -24.09 -19.16
C ASN A 265 -3.11 -24.55 -17.85
N VAL A 266 -2.94 -23.79 -16.75
CA VAL A 266 -3.61 -24.06 -15.47
C VAL A 266 -5.13 -23.99 -15.62
N GLN A 267 -5.66 -22.96 -16.30
CA GLN A 267 -7.10 -22.81 -16.54
C GLN A 267 -7.66 -23.97 -17.37
N GLN A 268 -6.91 -24.43 -18.38
CA GLN A 268 -7.28 -25.57 -19.20
C GLN A 268 -7.36 -26.86 -18.38
N LEU A 269 -6.37 -27.15 -17.53
CA LEU A 269 -6.39 -28.30 -16.62
C LEU A 269 -7.57 -28.23 -15.65
N MET A 270 -7.90 -27.03 -15.16
CA MET A 270 -9.05 -26.78 -14.28
C MET A 270 -10.41 -26.76 -15.01
N LYS A 271 -10.43 -26.85 -16.35
CA LYS A 271 -11.63 -26.76 -17.19
C LYS A 271 -12.44 -25.47 -16.94
N ASN A 272 -11.75 -24.34 -16.76
CA ASN A 272 -12.43 -23.06 -16.61
C ASN A 272 -12.87 -22.52 -17.98
N GLU A 273 -14.17 -22.51 -18.24
CA GLU A 273 -14.74 -22.06 -19.52
C GLU A 273 -14.70 -20.54 -19.71
N ASN A 274 -14.46 -19.76 -18.65
CA ASN A 274 -14.43 -18.30 -18.75
C ASN A 274 -13.10 -17.74 -19.28
N ILE A 275 -12.01 -18.52 -19.18
CA ILE A 275 -10.68 -18.08 -19.59
C ILE A 275 -10.05 -19.19 -20.42
N THR A 276 -10.26 -19.12 -21.74
CA THR A 276 -9.80 -20.16 -22.68
C THR A 276 -8.76 -19.64 -23.66
N THR A 277 -8.77 -18.34 -23.92
CA THR A 277 -7.88 -17.67 -24.87
C THR A 277 -7.03 -16.59 -24.19
N MET A 278 -5.98 -16.13 -24.87
CA MET A 278 -5.18 -14.99 -24.39
C MET A 278 -6.00 -13.71 -24.28
N ASP A 279 -6.97 -13.50 -25.18
CA ASP A 279 -7.87 -12.34 -25.16
C ASP A 279 -8.80 -12.37 -23.93
N ASP A 280 -9.31 -13.54 -23.55
CA ASP A 280 -10.10 -13.70 -22.31
C ASP A 280 -9.26 -13.35 -21.06
N LEU A 281 -7.99 -13.79 -21.06
CA LEU A 281 -7.06 -13.51 -19.98
C LEU A 281 -6.73 -12.03 -19.89
N GLU A 282 -6.43 -11.37 -21.01
CA GLU A 282 -6.12 -9.94 -21.06
C GLU A 282 -7.26 -9.09 -20.51
N LYS A 283 -8.51 -9.40 -20.89
CA LYS A 283 -9.71 -8.78 -20.31
C LYS A 283 -9.83 -9.01 -18.80
N THR A 284 -9.38 -10.17 -18.31
CA THR A 284 -9.42 -10.51 -16.88
C THR A 284 -8.28 -9.85 -16.09
N ILE A 285 -7.19 -9.46 -16.75
CA ILE A 285 -6.05 -8.75 -16.16
C ILE A 285 -6.31 -7.24 -16.09
N TRP A 286 -6.85 -6.65 -17.16
CA TRP A 286 -7.05 -5.19 -17.31
C TRP A 286 -8.23 -4.63 -16.48
N ILE A 287 -8.14 -4.69 -15.16
CA ILE A 287 -9.21 -4.22 -14.26
C ILE A 287 -8.82 -2.93 -13.52
N THR A 288 -7.53 -2.64 -13.41
CA THR A 288 -7.00 -1.57 -12.55
C THR A 288 -6.87 -0.22 -13.25
N ARG A 289 -6.69 -0.20 -14.58
CA ARG A 289 -6.52 1.02 -15.38
C ARG A 289 -6.97 0.84 -16.83
N ASP A 290 -7.23 1.96 -17.51
CA ASP A 290 -7.50 2.03 -18.95
C ASP A 290 -6.21 2.48 -19.69
N PRO A 291 -5.46 1.55 -20.33
CA PRO A 291 -4.21 1.86 -21.02
C PRO A 291 -4.36 2.90 -22.13
N CYS A 292 -5.56 3.00 -22.72
CA CYS A 292 -5.87 3.95 -23.78
C CYS A 292 -6.05 5.38 -23.27
N LYS A 293 -6.30 5.56 -21.96
CA LYS A 293 -6.51 6.89 -21.35
C LYS A 293 -5.36 7.34 -20.45
N THR A 294 -4.45 6.45 -20.10
CA THR A 294 -3.36 6.73 -19.17
C THR A 294 -2.00 6.73 -19.84
N THR A 295 -1.08 7.56 -19.33
CA THR A 295 0.33 7.58 -19.69
C THR A 295 1.17 7.07 -18.52
N SER A 296 2.13 6.19 -18.79
CA SER A 296 3.01 5.64 -17.76
C SER A 296 3.86 6.73 -17.09
N ILE A 297 4.21 6.53 -15.82
CA ILE A 297 5.07 7.48 -15.12
C ILE A 297 6.48 7.54 -15.75
N THR A 298 6.95 6.42 -16.32
CA THR A 298 8.26 6.37 -17.01
C THR A 298 8.26 7.17 -18.30
N THR A 299 7.17 7.17 -19.07
CA THR A 299 7.03 8.05 -20.24
C THR A 299 7.16 9.52 -19.84
N ILE A 300 6.47 9.94 -18.77
CA ILE A 300 6.53 11.34 -18.29
C ILE A 300 7.94 11.71 -17.83
N ALA A 301 8.59 10.83 -17.05
CA ALA A 301 9.95 11.04 -16.59
C ALA A 301 10.95 11.15 -17.76
N TRP A 302 10.81 10.26 -18.75
CA TRP A 302 11.60 10.28 -19.97
C TRP A 302 11.42 11.60 -20.72
N SER A 303 10.18 12.00 -21.02
CA SER A 303 9.90 13.26 -21.72
C SER A 303 10.46 14.47 -20.98
N ASN A 304 10.30 14.54 -19.65
CA ASN A 304 10.84 15.64 -18.85
C ASN A 304 12.36 15.75 -19.00
N MET A 305 13.08 14.63 -18.91
CA MET A 305 14.55 14.64 -19.03
C MET A 305 15.00 14.90 -20.46
N TYR A 306 14.42 14.20 -21.43
CA TYR A 306 14.78 14.33 -22.84
C TYR A 306 14.59 15.77 -23.33
N TYR A 307 13.39 16.35 -23.18
CA TYR A 307 13.15 17.72 -23.65
C TYR A 307 13.88 18.79 -22.85
N SER A 308 14.22 18.52 -21.58
CA SER A 308 15.10 19.42 -20.82
C SER A 308 16.51 19.46 -21.40
N LYS A 309 17.08 18.30 -21.77
CA LYS A 309 18.41 18.22 -22.41
C LYS A 309 18.39 18.86 -23.80
N HIS A 310 17.34 18.59 -24.58
CA HIS A 310 17.19 19.05 -25.96
C HIS A 310 16.37 20.35 -26.11
N HIS A 311 16.27 21.18 -25.07
CA HIS A 311 15.42 22.39 -25.09
C HIS A 311 15.76 23.40 -26.20
N LYS A 312 17.00 23.37 -26.72
CA LYS A 312 17.44 24.19 -27.86
C LYS A 312 16.92 23.66 -29.21
N GLU A 313 16.76 22.35 -29.32
CA GLU A 313 16.26 21.66 -30.53
C GLU A 313 14.74 21.71 -30.60
N PHE A 314 14.07 21.82 -29.45
CA PHE A 314 12.61 21.92 -29.32
C PHE A 314 12.20 23.26 -28.68
N PRO A 315 12.40 24.41 -29.34
CA PRO A 315 12.12 25.74 -28.80
C PRO A 315 10.63 26.09 -28.83
N GLU A 316 9.72 25.12 -28.76
CA GLU A 316 8.28 25.39 -28.73
C GLU A 316 7.88 25.93 -27.35
N TYR A 317 7.29 27.13 -27.34
CA TYR A 317 6.74 27.75 -26.15
C TYR A 317 5.24 27.95 -26.30
N LEU A 318 4.51 27.72 -25.21
CA LEU A 318 3.06 27.91 -25.13
C LEU A 318 2.73 28.89 -24.01
N PRO A 319 1.85 29.89 -24.26
CA PRO A 319 1.39 30.79 -23.22
C PRO A 319 0.48 30.04 -22.24
N CYS A 320 0.71 30.25 -20.95
CA CYS A 320 -0.15 29.72 -19.92
C CYS A 320 -1.48 30.50 -19.87
N HIS A 321 -2.61 29.80 -19.91
CA HIS A 321 -3.95 30.40 -19.80
C HIS A 321 -4.15 31.24 -18.53
N GLN A 322 -3.46 30.90 -17.45
CA GLN A 322 -3.66 31.52 -16.15
C GLN A 322 -2.79 32.76 -15.93
N CYS A 323 -1.49 32.66 -16.18
CA CYS A 323 -0.53 33.74 -15.93
C CYS A 323 -0.10 34.49 -17.20
N ASP A 324 -0.57 34.08 -18.38
CA ASP A 324 -0.19 34.58 -19.71
C ASP A 324 1.32 34.47 -20.04
N ASP A 325 2.16 34.00 -19.12
CA ASP A 325 3.59 33.73 -19.38
C ASP A 325 3.77 32.61 -20.41
N SER A 326 4.70 32.85 -21.34
CA SER A 326 5.18 31.83 -22.28
C SER A 326 6.12 30.85 -21.58
N LYS A 327 5.81 29.54 -21.61
CA LYS A 327 6.62 28.47 -21.01
C LYS A 327 6.99 27.42 -22.06
N PRO A 328 8.13 26.71 -21.93
CA PRO A 328 8.44 25.60 -22.82
C PRO A 328 7.31 24.57 -22.82
N LYS A 329 6.98 24.03 -24.00
CA LYS A 329 5.84 23.11 -24.17
C LYS A 329 5.90 21.92 -23.21
N TYR A 330 7.08 21.33 -22.99
CA TYR A 330 7.27 20.20 -22.07
C TYR A 330 7.04 20.55 -20.59
N CYS A 331 7.02 21.85 -20.23
CA CYS A 331 6.67 22.34 -18.89
C CYS A 331 5.18 22.72 -18.76
N THR A 332 4.35 22.35 -19.74
CA THR A 332 2.93 22.68 -19.78
C THR A 332 2.09 21.46 -20.18
N LYS A 333 0.82 21.45 -19.77
CA LYS A 333 -0.17 20.51 -20.31
C LYS A 333 -1.23 21.28 -21.08
N THR A 334 -1.51 20.81 -22.30
CA THR A 334 -2.55 21.35 -23.19
C THR A 334 -3.85 20.58 -23.00
N CYS A 335 -4.97 21.30 -22.88
CA CYS A 335 -6.31 20.75 -22.79
C CYS A 335 -6.73 20.10 -24.12
N THR A 336 -7.27 18.88 -24.08
CA THR A 336 -7.75 18.21 -25.30
C THR A 336 -9.05 18.79 -25.85
N LYS A 337 -9.83 19.53 -25.04
CA LYS A 337 -11.12 20.12 -25.47
C LYS A 337 -10.99 21.52 -26.06
N CYS A 338 -10.16 22.38 -25.47
CA CYS A 338 -10.08 23.80 -25.87
C CYS A 338 -8.67 24.27 -26.28
N ASN A 339 -7.69 23.37 -26.31
CA ASN A 339 -6.30 23.65 -26.70
C ASN A 339 -5.57 24.72 -25.86
N THR A 340 -6.13 25.16 -24.73
CA THR A 340 -5.42 26.05 -23.81
C THR A 340 -4.40 25.29 -22.98
N SER A 341 -3.25 25.91 -22.71
CA SER A 341 -2.16 25.28 -21.96
C SER A 341 -1.99 25.86 -20.56
N TYR A 342 -1.59 25.02 -19.60
CA TYR A 342 -1.34 25.42 -18.22
C TYR A 342 0.07 25.02 -17.81
N CYS A 343 0.78 25.94 -17.14
CA CYS A 343 2.10 25.66 -16.57
C CYS A 343 1.98 24.95 -15.22
N ASN A 344 3.03 24.20 -14.84
CA ASN A 344 3.07 23.47 -13.57
C ASN A 344 2.75 24.36 -12.35
N GLN A 345 3.32 25.56 -12.29
CA GLN A 345 3.14 26.47 -11.15
C GLN A 345 1.67 26.89 -10.97
N CYS A 346 0.99 27.26 -12.07
CA CYS A 346 -0.41 27.66 -11.99
C CYS A 346 -1.34 26.48 -11.70
N LEU A 347 -1.02 25.28 -12.20
CA LEU A 347 -1.76 24.06 -11.84
C LEU A 347 -1.67 23.79 -10.34
N TRP A 348 -0.47 23.91 -9.77
CA TRP A 348 -0.23 23.66 -8.36
C TRP A 348 -0.87 24.73 -7.47
N ASP A 349 -0.52 26.00 -7.66
CA ASP A 349 -0.90 27.09 -6.75
C ASP A 349 -2.40 27.38 -6.73
N ARG A 350 -3.11 27.08 -7.81
CA ARG A 350 -4.52 27.49 -7.99
C ARG A 350 -5.50 26.32 -8.10
N TYR A 351 -5.00 25.12 -8.38
CA TYR A 351 -5.86 23.94 -8.60
C TYR A 351 -5.40 22.68 -7.84
N THR A 352 -4.26 22.71 -7.11
CA THR A 352 -3.71 21.56 -6.37
C THR A 352 -3.43 20.38 -7.30
N LEU A 353 -3.18 20.67 -8.58
CA LEU A 353 -2.83 19.68 -9.58
C LEU A 353 -1.34 19.79 -9.87
N THR A 354 -0.65 18.67 -9.94
CA THR A 354 0.70 18.64 -10.50
C THR A 354 0.64 18.49 -12.02
N LEU A 355 1.63 19.05 -12.72
CA LEU A 355 1.78 18.78 -14.15
C LEU A 355 1.96 17.28 -14.42
N CYS A 356 2.62 16.56 -13.52
CA CYS A 356 2.78 15.11 -13.58
C CYS A 356 1.43 14.39 -13.62
N GLU A 357 0.52 14.68 -12.68
CA GLU A 357 -0.83 14.08 -12.65
C GLU A 357 -1.63 14.44 -13.90
N CYS A 358 -1.54 15.69 -14.37
CA CYS A 358 -2.20 16.09 -15.61
C CYS A 358 -1.63 15.36 -16.85
N ASN A 359 -0.31 15.13 -16.87
CA ASN A 359 0.38 14.38 -17.93
C ASN A 359 0.04 12.89 -17.92
N ARG A 360 -0.36 12.33 -16.77
CA ARG A 360 -0.85 10.93 -16.68
C ARG A 360 -2.13 10.71 -17.48
N LEU A 361 -2.87 11.76 -17.80
CA LEU A 361 -4.14 11.69 -18.51
C LEU A 361 -3.96 12.07 -19.98
N LYS A 362 -4.20 11.11 -20.89
CA LYS A 362 -4.17 11.34 -22.35
C LYS A 362 -5.26 12.35 -22.75
N ASN A 363 -6.47 12.18 -22.22
CA ASN A 363 -7.63 13.05 -22.47
C ASN A 363 -7.86 14.11 -21.40
N TRP A 364 -6.80 14.80 -20.98
CA TRP A 364 -6.89 15.80 -19.89
C TRP A 364 -7.80 16.99 -20.24
N THR A 365 -8.76 17.27 -19.36
CA THR A 365 -9.64 18.44 -19.43
C THR A 365 -9.20 19.47 -18.40
N CYS A 366 -8.91 20.69 -18.85
CA CYS A 366 -8.37 21.75 -18.01
C CYS A 366 -9.42 22.40 -17.07
N PRO A 367 -8.98 23.17 -16.06
CA PRO A 367 -9.87 23.93 -15.17
C PRO A 367 -10.89 24.83 -15.87
N HIS A 368 -10.54 25.41 -17.03
CA HIS A 368 -11.48 26.25 -17.80
C HIS A 368 -12.65 25.46 -18.37
N CYS A 369 -12.41 24.26 -18.91
CA CYS A 369 -13.46 23.41 -19.48
C CYS A 369 -14.30 22.68 -18.42
N ASN A 370 -13.84 22.70 -17.17
CA ASN A 370 -14.55 22.19 -16.01
C ASN A 370 -15.16 23.33 -15.18
N ASP A 371 -15.22 24.55 -15.71
CA ASP A 371 -15.81 25.74 -15.07
C ASP A 371 -15.28 26.09 -13.67
N VAL A 372 -14.06 25.66 -13.33
CA VAL A 372 -13.39 25.94 -12.03
C VAL A 372 -12.21 26.90 -12.15
N CYS A 373 -11.86 27.34 -13.37
CA CYS A 373 -10.77 28.28 -13.63
C CYS A 373 -10.99 29.65 -12.97
N ASN A 374 -10.06 30.07 -12.12
CA ASN A 374 -10.14 31.32 -11.37
C ASN A 374 -9.38 32.49 -12.01
N CYS A 375 -9.01 32.41 -13.29
CA CYS A 375 -8.41 33.54 -13.97
C CYS A 375 -9.46 34.65 -14.20
N VAL A 376 -9.02 35.91 -14.19
CA VAL A 376 -9.89 37.09 -14.32
C VAL A 376 -10.77 37.03 -15.57
N LYS A 377 -10.21 36.55 -16.70
CA LYS A 377 -10.93 36.40 -17.97
C LYS A 377 -12.09 35.41 -17.85
N CYS A 378 -11.87 34.28 -17.18
CA CYS A 378 -12.89 33.23 -16.99
C CYS A 378 -13.94 33.61 -15.94
N LEU A 379 -13.55 34.32 -14.88
CA LEU A 379 -14.50 34.81 -13.87
C LEU A 379 -15.47 35.84 -14.47
N LYS A 380 -14.96 36.82 -15.21
CA LYS A 380 -15.80 37.80 -15.92
C LYS A 380 -16.73 37.15 -16.92
N LYS A 381 -16.27 36.12 -17.64
CA LYS A 381 -17.10 35.38 -18.60
C LYS A 381 -18.24 34.60 -17.92
N ARG A 382 -18.05 34.17 -16.68
CA ARG A 382 -19.05 33.46 -15.85
C ARG A 382 -19.90 34.42 -15.00
N ASP A 383 -19.76 35.74 -15.20
CA ASP A 383 -20.42 36.79 -14.41
C ASP A 383 -20.17 36.67 -12.90
N ILE A 384 -18.96 36.25 -12.53
CA ILE A 384 -18.52 36.13 -11.14
C ILE A 384 -17.70 37.37 -10.77
N ASP A 385 -18.08 38.01 -9.66
CA ASP A 385 -17.34 39.16 -9.14
C ASP A 385 -15.93 38.76 -8.69
N THR A 386 -14.93 39.32 -9.38
CA THR A 386 -13.51 39.04 -9.16
C THR A 386 -12.99 39.56 -7.81
N LEU A 387 -13.69 40.50 -7.17
CA LEU A 387 -13.28 41.07 -5.89
C LEU A 387 -13.75 40.22 -4.70
N SER A 388 -14.90 39.56 -4.84
CA SER A 388 -15.43 38.64 -3.82
C SER A 388 -15.01 37.18 -4.04
N TYR A 389 -14.57 36.81 -5.25
CA TYR A 389 -14.15 35.44 -5.52
C TYR A 389 -12.79 35.12 -4.88
N SER A 390 -12.79 34.15 -3.97
CA SER A 390 -11.55 33.70 -3.34
C SER A 390 -10.65 33.02 -4.36
N THR A 391 -9.45 33.56 -4.58
CA THR A 391 -8.38 32.85 -5.29
C THR A 391 -7.61 31.89 -4.38
N ASN A 392 -7.91 31.89 -3.07
CA ASN A 392 -7.27 30.99 -2.13
C ASN A 392 -7.77 29.56 -2.38
N ILE A 393 -6.82 28.67 -2.63
CA ILE A 393 -7.09 27.30 -2.97
C ILE A 393 -7.75 26.50 -1.84
N LEU A 394 -7.36 26.76 -0.59
CA LEU A 394 -7.89 26.05 0.58
C LEU A 394 -9.40 26.29 0.73
N SER A 395 -9.86 27.50 0.46
CA SER A 395 -11.30 27.83 0.51
C SER A 395 -12.13 27.23 -0.64
N ARG A 396 -11.48 26.61 -1.63
CA ARG A 396 -12.11 26.10 -2.86
C ARG A 396 -11.80 24.64 -3.13
N MET A 397 -11.16 23.93 -2.19
CA MET A 397 -10.78 22.54 -2.39
C MET A 397 -12.00 21.67 -2.73
N ASP A 398 -13.12 21.87 -2.03
CA ASP A 398 -14.35 21.09 -2.27
C ASP A 398 -14.94 21.33 -3.67
N GLU A 399 -14.89 22.57 -4.18
CA GLU A 399 -15.33 22.88 -5.56
C GLU A 399 -14.45 22.22 -6.63
N ILE A 400 -13.16 22.04 -6.34
CA ILE A 400 -12.16 21.57 -7.30
C ILE A 400 -12.14 20.04 -7.29
N LYS A 401 -12.27 19.41 -6.11
CA LYS A 401 -12.21 17.97 -5.85
C LYS A 401 -13.19 17.13 -6.66
N ASP A 402 -14.42 17.60 -6.77
CA ASP A 402 -15.48 16.85 -7.44
C ASP A 402 -15.43 16.93 -8.98
N VAL A 403 -14.69 17.91 -9.54
CA VAL A 403 -14.79 18.26 -10.96
C VAL A 403 -13.48 18.06 -11.72
N LEU A 404 -12.33 18.07 -11.03
CA LEU A 404 -11.03 17.77 -11.63
C LEU A 404 -10.59 16.35 -11.24
N PRO A 405 -10.11 15.52 -12.18
CA PRO A 405 -9.58 14.21 -11.83
C PRO A 405 -8.25 14.39 -11.10
N PHE A 406 -8.19 14.03 -9.81
CA PHE A 406 -6.98 14.14 -8.98
C PHE A 406 -6.07 12.92 -9.14
N SER A 407 -6.58 11.82 -9.69
CA SER A 407 -5.84 10.57 -9.81
C SER A 407 -6.22 9.76 -11.05
N VAL A 408 -5.35 8.82 -11.40
CA VAL A 408 -5.60 7.82 -12.44
C VAL A 408 -6.79 6.91 -12.11
N LEU A 409 -7.11 6.76 -10.82
CA LEU A 409 -8.26 5.97 -10.36
C LEU A 409 -9.59 6.64 -10.72
N ASP A 410 -9.63 7.97 -10.79
CA ASP A 410 -10.85 8.73 -11.12
C ASP A 410 -11.26 8.56 -12.60
N VAL A 411 -10.37 8.03 -13.45
CA VAL A 411 -10.56 7.91 -14.90
C VAL A 411 -10.98 6.51 -15.35
N SER A 412 -10.85 5.50 -14.48
CA SER A 412 -11.21 4.11 -14.79
C SER A 412 -12.72 3.81 -14.70
N GLY A 413 -13.56 4.79 -14.30
CA GLY A 413 -15.01 4.64 -14.31
C GLY A 413 -15.56 3.61 -13.31
N ASN A 414 -14.70 2.96 -12.52
CA ASN A 414 -15.13 2.38 -11.27
C ASN A 414 -15.40 3.57 -10.34
N GLU A 415 -16.62 3.67 -9.83
CA GLU A 415 -16.91 4.46 -8.65
C GLU A 415 -16.02 3.92 -7.51
N SER A 416 -14.76 4.35 -7.46
CA SER A 416 -14.03 4.26 -6.22
C SER A 416 -14.74 5.16 -5.24
N THR A 417 -14.81 4.70 -4.02
CA THR A 417 -15.24 5.39 -2.81
C THR A 417 -14.34 6.59 -2.50
N THR A 418 -14.15 7.50 -3.46
CA THR A 418 -13.28 8.69 -3.36
C THR A 418 -13.87 9.78 -2.47
N ARG A 419 -15.11 9.62 -1.98
CA ARG A 419 -15.75 10.50 -0.97
C ARG A 419 -15.06 10.53 0.40
N ILE A 420 -13.93 9.84 0.60
CA ILE A 420 -13.40 9.58 1.95
C ILE A 420 -12.10 10.35 2.25
N LEU A 421 -11.51 11.03 1.26
CA LEU A 421 -10.36 11.92 1.49
C LEU A 421 -10.76 13.34 1.96
N ASP A 422 -12.06 13.65 2.04
CA ASP A 422 -12.54 15.02 2.28
C ASP A 422 -12.63 15.45 3.74
N SER A 423 -12.35 14.57 4.71
CA SER A 423 -12.47 14.91 6.14
C SER A 423 -11.16 15.06 6.91
N ILE A 424 -9.99 14.96 6.25
CA ILE A 424 -8.71 14.81 6.95
C ILE A 424 -8.01 16.15 7.28
N CYS A 425 -8.46 17.30 6.77
CA CYS A 425 -7.63 18.52 6.83
C CYS A 425 -7.86 19.53 7.97
N ASP A 426 -8.93 19.51 8.77
CA ASP A 426 -9.28 20.72 9.56
C ASP A 426 -9.43 20.58 11.08
N LEU A 427 -8.70 19.68 11.75
CA LEU A 427 -8.61 19.75 13.22
C LEU A 427 -7.16 19.90 13.69
N PRO A 428 -6.77 21.06 14.26
CA PRO A 428 -5.47 21.19 14.88
C PRO A 428 -5.38 20.17 16.03
N PRO A 429 -4.33 19.34 16.08
CA PRO A 429 -4.15 18.36 17.15
C PRO A 429 -4.06 19.10 18.48
N GLN A 430 -5.01 18.84 19.38
CA GLN A 430 -4.86 19.24 20.77
C GLN A 430 -3.77 18.35 21.37
N PRO A 431 -2.70 18.91 21.96
CA PRO A 431 -1.68 18.11 22.61
C PRO A 431 -2.36 17.27 23.70
N ILE A 432 -2.30 15.95 23.57
CA ILE A 432 -2.57 15.08 24.71
C ILE A 432 -1.45 15.41 25.71
N GLN A 433 -1.79 16.15 26.77
CA GLN A 433 -0.91 16.29 27.92
C GLN A 433 -0.43 14.88 28.28
N HIS A 434 0.88 14.67 28.36
CA HIS A 434 1.51 13.41 28.78
C HIS A 434 0.94 12.99 30.15
N LEU A 435 -0.23 12.34 30.12
CA LEU A 435 -0.90 11.84 31.29
C LEU A 435 -0.16 10.60 31.70
N THR A 436 0.52 10.72 32.83
CA THR A 436 1.28 9.68 33.51
C THR A 436 0.32 8.61 34.04
N GLU A 437 -0.37 7.89 33.14
CA GLU A 437 -1.46 6.96 33.47
C GLU A 437 -1.09 5.48 33.34
N ALA A 438 0.21 5.20 33.39
CA ALA A 438 0.74 3.86 33.58
C ALA A 438 0.10 3.16 34.81
N LYS A 439 -0.08 3.91 35.92
CA LYS A 439 -0.60 3.41 37.20
C LYS A 439 -2.09 3.02 37.23
N ASN A 440 -2.87 3.35 36.21
CA ASN A 440 -4.34 3.17 36.24
C ASN A 440 -4.87 2.09 35.28
N ALA A 441 -4.04 1.47 34.43
CA ALA A 441 -4.50 0.49 33.45
C ALA A 441 -5.20 -0.73 34.08
N THR A 442 -4.67 -1.28 35.17
CA THR A 442 -5.28 -2.42 35.90
C THR A 442 -6.58 -2.03 36.59
N ARG A 443 -6.68 -0.81 37.11
CA ARG A 443 -7.88 -0.27 37.77
C ARG A 443 -8.97 0.03 36.75
N ILE A 444 -8.59 0.49 35.56
CA ILE A 444 -9.46 0.73 34.40
C ILE A 444 -9.96 -0.60 33.82
N LEU A 445 -9.13 -1.62 33.65
CA LEU A 445 -9.56 -2.96 33.20
C LEU A 445 -10.56 -3.60 34.17
N ASN A 446 -10.30 -3.51 35.48
CA ASN A 446 -11.21 -4.02 36.50
C ASN A 446 -12.48 -3.16 36.64
N SER A 447 -12.39 -1.84 36.40
CA SER A 447 -13.54 -0.92 36.38
C SER A 447 -14.40 -1.09 35.13
N ILE A 448 -13.81 -1.31 33.95
CA ILE A 448 -14.53 -1.61 32.71
C ILE A 448 -15.21 -2.98 32.83
N ALA A 449 -14.55 -3.98 33.41
CA ALA A 449 -15.18 -5.27 33.70
C ALA A 449 -16.29 -5.20 34.76
N LYS A 450 -16.25 -4.23 35.70
CA LYS A 450 -17.29 -4.04 36.74
C LYS A 450 -18.46 -3.14 36.31
N ASN A 451 -18.19 -2.11 35.50
CA ASN A 451 -19.15 -1.03 35.22
C ASN A 451 -19.63 -1.00 33.77
N CYS A 452 -19.16 -1.89 32.90
CA CYS A 452 -19.60 -1.99 31.52
C CYS A 452 -20.37 -3.32 31.33
N PRO A 453 -21.71 -3.29 31.16
CA PRO A 453 -22.55 -4.50 31.10
C PRO A 453 -22.39 -5.33 29.81
N LEU A 454 -21.32 -5.14 29.04
CA LEU A 454 -21.11 -5.69 27.69
C LEU A 454 -19.85 -6.55 27.54
N VAL A 455 -19.21 -6.95 28.64
CA VAL A 455 -18.01 -7.81 28.62
C VAL A 455 -18.43 -9.27 28.80
N GLU A 456 -18.64 -10.00 27.69
CA GLU A 456 -18.86 -11.45 27.73
C GLU A 456 -17.60 -12.24 27.39
N THR A 457 -17.34 -13.29 28.17
CA THR A 457 -16.36 -14.33 27.92
C THR A 457 -17.09 -15.52 27.28
N ASN A 458 -16.76 -15.84 26.02
CA ASN A 458 -17.20 -16.97 25.19
C ASN A 458 -18.57 -16.90 24.44
N CYS A 459 -18.45 -16.90 23.11
CA CYS A 459 -19.28 -17.56 22.07
C CYS A 459 -20.59 -16.94 21.48
N ALA A 460 -20.62 -17.02 20.13
CA ALA A 460 -21.73 -17.02 19.16
C ALA A 460 -22.39 -15.68 18.71
N PRO A 461 -22.73 -15.54 17.40
CA PRO A 461 -23.21 -14.30 16.83
C PRO A 461 -24.74 -14.28 16.75
N LYS A 462 -25.37 -13.25 17.33
CA LYS A 462 -26.54 -12.58 16.75
C LYS A 462 -26.87 -11.31 17.53
N THR A 463 -27.12 -10.25 16.76
CA THR A 463 -27.72 -8.94 17.09
C THR A 463 -26.84 -7.82 17.71
N LYS A 464 -26.58 -6.81 16.84
CA LYS A 464 -26.22 -5.37 16.98
C LYS A 464 -25.22 -4.84 18.04
N LYS A 465 -24.15 -4.25 17.48
CA LYS A 465 -23.16 -3.25 17.99
C LYS A 465 -22.38 -3.62 19.27
N ARG A 466 -21.35 -4.45 19.12
CA ARG A 466 -20.39 -4.84 20.17
C ARG A 466 -19.12 -3.96 20.06
N LYS A 467 -18.63 -3.37 21.16
CA LYS A 467 -17.55 -2.34 21.16
C LYS A 467 -16.15 -2.83 21.58
N ILE A 468 -16.03 -3.86 22.42
CA ILE A 468 -14.76 -4.52 22.75
C ILE A 468 -15.00 -6.02 22.82
N ILE A 469 -14.17 -6.83 22.15
CA ILE A 469 -14.23 -8.29 22.22
C ILE A 469 -12.97 -8.81 22.92
N ILE A 470 -13.13 -9.44 24.08
CA ILE A 470 -12.02 -10.11 24.78
C ILE A 470 -11.88 -11.53 24.21
N ILE A 471 -10.78 -11.76 23.52
CA ILE A 471 -10.37 -13.08 23.07
C ILE A 471 -9.67 -13.74 24.27
N ASN A 472 -10.45 -14.47 25.07
CA ASN A 472 -10.03 -15.47 26.07
C ASN A 472 -10.17 -15.09 27.56
N LYS A 473 -11.03 -15.84 28.27
CA LYS A 473 -11.04 -16.01 29.74
C LYS A 473 -11.73 -17.36 30.08
N ASN A 474 -11.03 -18.49 29.99
CA ASN A 474 -11.18 -19.57 30.99
C ASN A 474 -10.11 -20.70 30.91
N PRO A 475 -9.62 -21.25 32.04
CA PRO A 475 -8.58 -22.30 32.09
C PRO A 475 -9.03 -23.75 31.79
N ASP A 476 -10.33 -24.06 31.81
CA ASP A 476 -10.81 -25.46 31.91
C ASP A 476 -11.50 -26.04 30.66
N GLN A 477 -11.46 -25.36 29.50
CA GLN A 477 -12.04 -25.89 28.26
C GLN A 477 -11.03 -25.91 27.12
N GLN A 478 -10.35 -27.06 26.96
CA GLN A 478 -9.55 -27.39 25.78
C GLN A 478 -10.46 -27.70 24.59
N GLN A 479 -10.99 -26.69 23.92
CA GLN A 479 -11.15 -26.74 22.46
C GLN A 479 -10.86 -25.35 21.90
N ILE A 480 -9.77 -25.26 21.14
CA ILE A 480 -9.41 -24.10 20.33
C ILE A 480 -10.62 -23.76 19.46
N LYS A 481 -11.32 -22.66 19.76
CA LYS A 481 -12.35 -22.12 18.88
C LYS A 481 -11.66 -21.23 17.86
N ILE A 482 -11.23 -21.82 16.76
CA ILE A 482 -10.95 -21.08 15.53
C ILE A 482 -12.29 -20.46 15.13
N ILE A 483 -12.43 -19.14 15.26
CA ILE A 483 -13.55 -18.43 14.65
C ILE A 483 -13.19 -18.34 13.17
N HIS A 484 -13.51 -19.40 12.42
CA HIS A 484 -13.61 -19.31 10.98
C HIS A 484 -14.75 -18.34 10.68
N ASN A 485 -14.48 -17.35 9.83
CA ASN A 485 -15.54 -16.83 8.98
C ASN A 485 -16.07 -18.04 8.19
N TYR A 486 -17.35 -18.34 8.36
CA TYR A 486 -17.98 -19.58 7.90
C TYR A 486 -17.82 -19.74 6.38
N TYR A 487 -16.95 -20.64 5.94
CA TYR A 487 -17.23 -21.62 4.89
C TYR A 487 -16.55 -22.94 5.29
N HIS A 488 -17.28 -24.03 5.05
CA HIS A 488 -17.30 -25.24 5.86
C HIS A 488 -16.02 -26.10 5.87
N HIS A 489 -15.79 -26.74 7.03
CA HIS A 489 -14.96 -27.92 7.34
C HIS A 489 -13.41 -27.80 7.32
N GLN A 490 -12.77 -27.82 8.51
CA GLN A 490 -11.98 -28.99 8.95
C GLN A 490 -11.40 -28.86 10.37
N LYS A 491 -11.39 -30.00 11.07
CA LYS A 491 -10.65 -30.27 12.32
C LYS A 491 -9.17 -30.43 12.01
N VAL A 492 -8.28 -29.85 12.81
CA VAL A 492 -6.84 -30.12 12.74
C VAL A 492 -6.43 -30.99 13.92
N SER A 493 -6.14 -32.26 13.65
CA SER A 493 -5.32 -33.12 14.52
C SER A 493 -4.57 -34.19 13.70
N VAL A 494 -3.25 -33.96 13.63
CA VAL A 494 -2.07 -34.85 13.63
C VAL A 494 -1.77 -35.84 12.49
N CYS A 495 -0.48 -35.82 12.15
CA CYS A 495 0.34 -36.87 11.57
C CYS A 495 0.27 -38.20 12.35
N GLY A 496 0.54 -39.31 11.65
CA GLY A 496 0.86 -40.60 12.27
C GLY A 496 1.42 -41.61 11.26
N ASN A 497 0.99 -41.52 9.99
CA ASN A 497 1.42 -42.46 8.94
C ASN A 497 1.77 -41.80 7.58
N CYS A 498 1.36 -40.55 7.32
CA CYS A 498 1.27 -40.02 5.95
C CYS A 498 2.34 -39.00 5.54
N GLN A 499 3.39 -38.78 6.34
CA GLN A 499 4.62 -38.09 5.93
C GLN A 499 4.45 -36.79 5.06
N ARG A 500 3.92 -35.70 5.66
CA ARG A 500 4.37 -34.27 5.55
C ARG A 500 3.34 -33.18 5.16
N SER A 501 3.68 -31.96 5.63
CA SER A 501 2.98 -30.66 5.67
C SER A 501 3.97 -29.52 5.29
N ILE A 502 3.50 -28.29 5.01
CA ILE A 502 4.34 -27.07 5.18
C ILE A 502 3.54 -25.99 5.93
N ALA A 503 3.54 -26.09 7.25
CA ALA A 503 3.52 -24.94 8.16
C ALA A 503 4.92 -24.85 8.78
N THR A 504 5.41 -23.66 9.11
CA THR A 504 6.70 -23.47 9.77
C THR A 504 6.68 -24.16 11.14
N THR A 505 7.20 -25.40 11.20
CA THR A 505 7.28 -26.17 12.45
C THR A 505 8.40 -25.58 13.32
N ILE A 506 8.02 -24.75 14.28
CA ILE A 506 8.87 -24.44 15.42
C ILE A 506 8.81 -25.69 16.32
N SER A 507 9.85 -26.54 16.24
CA SER A 507 10.05 -27.62 17.20
C SER A 507 10.49 -27.00 18.54
N LEU A 508 9.56 -26.88 19.48
CA LEU A 508 9.88 -26.69 20.89
C LEU A 508 9.90 -28.09 21.52
N ASN A 509 11.07 -28.52 21.99
CA ASN A 509 11.24 -29.75 22.73
C ASN A 509 10.20 -29.85 23.84
N GLN A 510 9.43 -30.93 23.82
CA GLN A 510 8.30 -31.21 24.69
C GLN A 510 8.73 -31.24 26.16
N THR A 511 8.60 -30.12 26.85
CA THR A 511 8.50 -30.08 28.32
C THR A 511 7.61 -28.93 28.84
N SER A 512 7.02 -28.10 27.97
CA SER A 512 6.15 -27.00 28.38
C SER A 512 4.85 -26.91 27.57
N ARG A 513 3.73 -26.73 28.29
CA ARG A 513 2.38 -26.48 27.74
C ARG A 513 2.36 -25.08 27.09
N ASN A 514 2.68 -24.98 25.81
CA ASN A 514 2.68 -23.69 25.07
C ASN A 514 1.45 -23.59 24.15
N PHE A 515 0.85 -22.39 24.06
CA PHE A 515 -0.37 -22.11 23.28
C PHE A 515 -0.04 -21.31 22.00
N ILE A 516 -0.83 -21.52 20.93
CA ILE A 516 -0.76 -20.73 19.69
C ILE A 516 -2.08 -19.99 19.54
N ALA A 517 -2.05 -18.65 19.48
CA ALA A 517 -3.21 -17.81 19.22
C ALA A 517 -3.15 -17.28 17.78
N LEU A 518 -4.01 -17.83 16.93
CA LEU A 518 -4.16 -17.40 15.53
C LEU A 518 -5.38 -16.46 15.46
N ILE A 519 -5.15 -15.18 15.18
CA ILE A 519 -6.21 -14.18 15.04
C ILE A 519 -6.45 -14.02 13.54
N ALA A 520 -7.45 -14.73 13.01
CA ALA A 520 -7.94 -14.55 11.65
C ALA A 520 -9.28 -13.81 11.72
N PHE A 521 -9.47 -12.79 10.87
CA PHE A 521 -10.71 -12.01 10.79
C PHE A 521 -11.72 -12.60 9.82
#